data_AF-A0A831P1G9-F1
#
_entry.id   AF-A0A831P1G9-F1
#
_cell.length_a   1.000
_cell.length_b   1.000
_cell.length_c   1.000
_cell.angle_alpha   90.00
_cell.angle_beta   90.00
_cell.angle_gamma   90.00
#
_symmetry.space_group_name_H-M   'P 1'
#
loop_
_entity.id
_entity.type
_entity.pdbx_description
1 polymer ?
#
loop_
_entity_poly.entity_id
_entity_poly.type
_entity_poly.pdbx_seq_one_letter_code
_entity_poly.pdbx_strand_id
1 'polypeptide(L)'
;MKNKIIILFVLLILFTTTSFTYAQVSQPNVITATSTTQSIQLDGDLTESDWQQATRISNFTQRELLEGQPGSERTEVAILYDK
;
A
#
# COMPACT_ATOMS: atom_id res chain seq x y z
N MET A 1 27.07 -32.48 -31.19
CA MET A 1 27.39 -31.11 -30.72
C MET A 1 26.17 -30.19 -30.74
N LYS A 2 25.40 -30.16 -31.83
CA LYS A 2 24.17 -29.35 -31.99
C LYS A 2 23.15 -29.49 -30.84
N ASN A 3 22.86 -30.71 -30.38
CA ASN A 3 21.88 -30.95 -29.31
C ASN A 3 22.37 -30.44 -27.93
N LYS A 4 23.67 -30.48 -27.66
CA LYS A 4 24.24 -29.93 -26.43
C LYS A 4 24.14 -28.40 -26.38
N ILE A 5 24.31 -27.75 -27.54
CA ILE A 5 24.16 -26.29 -27.69
C ILE A 5 22.70 -25.88 -27.45
N ILE A 6 21.75 -26.62 -27.99
CA ILE A 6 20.31 -26.36 -27.79
C ILE A 6 19.94 -26.51 -26.31
N ILE A 7 20.41 -27.57 -25.64
CA ILE A 7 20.17 -27.77 -24.20
C ILE A 7 20.76 -26.63 -23.37
N LEU A 8 21.97 -26.17 -23.70
CA LEU A 8 22.61 -25.05 -23.01
C LEU A 8 21.80 -23.75 -23.18
N PHE A 9 21.26 -23.52 -24.38
CA PHE A 9 20.45 -22.34 -24.69
C PHE A 9 19.11 -22.35 -23.94
N VAL A 10 18.47 -23.51 -23.85
CA VAL A 10 17.23 -23.68 -23.06
C VAL A 10 17.48 -23.44 -21.57
N LEU A 11 18.55 -24.00 -21.01
CA LEU A 11 18.90 -23.79 -19.60
C LEU A 11 19.21 -22.32 -19.29
N LEU A 12 19.85 -21.61 -20.22
CA LEU A 12 20.13 -20.18 -20.08
C LEU A 12 18.84 -19.35 -20.06
N ILE A 13 17.86 -19.66 -20.92
CA ILE A 13 16.56 -18.99 -20.94
C ILE A 13 15.82 -19.22 -19.63
N LEU A 14 15.74 -20.46 -19.12
CA LEU A 14 15.10 -20.75 -17.84
C LEU A 14 15.76 -20.00 -16.68
N PHE A 15 17.09 -19.88 -16.68
CA PHE A 15 17.82 -19.17 -15.62
C PHE A 15 17.55 -17.66 -15.62
N THR A 16 17.27 -17.05 -16.78
CA THR A 16 16.93 -15.61 -16.86
C THR A 16 15.49 -15.28 -16.45
N THR A 17 14.61 -16.29 -16.35
CA THR A 17 13.19 -16.09 -16.01
C THR A 17 12.88 -16.10 -14.51
N THR A 18 13.90 -16.22 -13.64
CA THR A 18 13.71 -16.06 -12.20
C THR A 18 13.46 -14.59 -11.86
N SER A 19 12.24 -14.13 -12.13
CA SER A 19 11.76 -12.84 -11.65
C SER A 19 11.70 -12.90 -10.13
N PHE A 20 12.20 -11.86 -9.45
CA PHE A 20 12.06 -11.72 -8.00
C PHE A 20 10.57 -11.74 -7.65
N THR A 21 10.12 -12.81 -7.00
CA THR A 21 8.75 -12.92 -6.50
C THR A 21 8.64 -12.08 -5.24
N TYR A 22 8.27 -10.81 -5.38
CA TYR A 22 7.84 -10.00 -4.24
C TYR A 22 6.38 -10.29 -3.92
N ALA A 23 6.02 -10.27 -2.64
CA ALA A 23 4.61 -10.27 -2.25
C ALA A 23 3.91 -9.07 -2.91
N GLN A 24 2.71 -9.27 -3.47
CA GLN A 24 1.94 -8.18 -4.04
C GLN A 24 1.57 -7.18 -2.93
N VAL A 25 1.89 -5.91 -3.14
CA VAL A 25 1.54 -4.79 -2.27
C VAL A 25 0.87 -3.71 -3.10
N SER A 26 -0.25 -3.19 -2.59
CA SER A 26 -0.89 -2.01 -3.18
C SER A 26 -0.04 -0.77 -2.86
N GLN A 27 0.10 0.15 -3.81
CA GLN A 27 0.85 1.40 -3.63
C GLN A 27 -0.06 2.60 -3.86
N PRO A 28 0.04 3.67 -3.05
CA PRO A 28 0.92 3.83 -1.88
C PRO A 28 0.49 2.97 -0.68
N ASN A 29 1.45 2.44 0.07
CA ASN A 29 1.21 1.69 1.33
C ASN A 29 1.77 2.38 2.58
N VAL A 30 2.08 3.66 2.49
CA VAL A 30 2.64 4.45 3.59
C VAL A 30 1.74 5.65 3.84
N ILE A 31 1.50 5.94 5.11
CA ILE A 31 0.83 7.14 5.60
C ILE A 31 1.75 7.84 6.59
N THR A 32 1.83 9.17 6.51
CA THR A 32 2.55 10.00 7.48
C THR A 32 1.62 10.36 8.62
N ALA A 33 1.97 9.97 9.85
CA ALA A 33 1.26 10.39 11.05
C ALA A 33 1.67 11.83 11.43
N THR A 34 0.69 12.64 11.83
CA THR A 34 0.92 14.01 12.29
C THR A 34 1.08 14.03 13.81
N SER A 35 2.17 14.62 14.30
CA SER A 35 2.38 14.77 15.74
C SER A 35 1.52 15.90 16.30
N THR A 36 0.94 15.71 17.49
CA THR A 36 0.20 16.73 18.23
C THR A 36 0.80 16.94 19.63
N THR A 37 0.68 18.16 20.14
CA THR A 37 0.95 18.52 21.54
C THR A 37 -0.33 18.76 22.34
N GLN A 38 -1.49 18.73 21.67
CA GLN A 38 -2.80 18.82 22.29
C GLN A 38 -3.22 17.44 22.82
N SER A 39 -4.08 17.42 23.84
CA SER A 39 -4.65 16.16 24.34
C SER A 39 -5.56 15.55 23.27
N ILE A 40 -5.31 14.30 22.89
CA ILE A 40 -6.19 13.57 21.97
C ILE A 40 -7.46 13.18 22.73
N GLN A 41 -8.62 13.64 22.25
CA GLN A 41 -9.93 13.24 22.76
C GLN A 41 -10.51 12.16 21.85
N LEU A 42 -11.02 11.08 22.45
CA LEU A 42 -11.62 9.95 21.73
C LEU A 42 -13.15 9.95 21.93
N ASP A 43 -13.79 11.01 21.48
CA ASP A 43 -15.24 11.24 21.59
C ASP A 43 -15.98 11.12 20.25
N GLY A 44 -15.23 11.03 19.15
CA GLY A 44 -15.76 10.94 17.79
C GLY A 44 -16.01 12.29 17.12
N ASP A 45 -15.71 13.41 17.78
CA ASP A 45 -15.56 14.71 17.15
C ASP A 45 -14.16 14.81 16.55
N LEU A 46 -14.05 15.34 15.33
CA LEU A 46 -12.78 15.54 14.63
C LEU A 46 -12.62 16.99 14.18
N THR A 47 -13.35 17.93 14.79
CA THR A 47 -13.35 19.35 14.44
C THR A 47 -12.13 20.09 14.96
N GLU A 48 -11.34 19.49 15.87
CA GLU A 48 -10.13 20.09 16.38
C GLU A 48 -9.10 20.40 15.28
N SER A 49 -8.38 21.50 15.48
CA SER A 49 -7.33 22.01 14.60
C SER A 49 -6.39 20.91 14.09
N ASP A 50 -5.93 20.04 14.98
CA ASP A 50 -4.90 19.06 14.66
C ASP A 50 -5.46 17.94 13.76
N TRP A 51 -6.74 17.56 13.95
CA TRP A 51 -7.43 16.64 13.05
C TRP A 51 -7.70 17.25 11.68
N GLN A 52 -7.97 18.56 11.61
CA GLN A 52 -8.15 19.27 10.34
C GLN A 52 -6.84 19.41 9.56
N GLN A 53 -5.69 19.47 10.25
CA GLN A 53 -4.36 19.58 9.65
C GLN A 53 -3.68 18.22 9.38
N ALA A 54 -4.20 17.14 9.95
CA ALA A 54 -3.66 15.80 9.73
C ALA A 54 -3.70 15.39 8.25
N THR A 55 -2.66 14.68 7.79
CA THR A 55 -2.65 14.13 6.43
C THR A 55 -3.75 13.08 6.29
N ARG A 56 -4.67 13.30 5.32
CA ARG A 56 -5.77 12.38 5.02
C ARG A 56 -5.50 11.60 3.74
N ILE A 57 -5.64 10.28 3.82
CA ILE A 57 -5.63 9.40 2.65
C ILE A 57 -7.06 8.93 2.34
N SER A 58 -7.38 8.76 1.06
CA SER A 58 -8.74 8.40 0.62
C SER A 58 -8.78 7.47 -0.61
N ASN A 59 -7.63 7.09 -1.16
CA ASN A 59 -7.52 6.32 -2.41
C ASN A 59 -7.60 4.80 -2.18
N PHE A 60 -8.53 4.37 -1.35
CA PHE A 60 -8.71 2.96 -1.00
C PHE A 60 -9.38 2.17 -2.14
N THR A 61 -8.93 0.93 -2.33
CA THR A 61 -9.48 -0.02 -3.29
C THR A 61 -10.12 -1.21 -2.57
N GLN A 62 -11.11 -1.83 -3.20
CA GLN A 62 -11.79 -3.00 -2.68
C GLN A 62 -10.90 -4.24 -2.76
N ARG A 63 -10.94 -5.09 -1.73
CA ARG A 63 -10.28 -6.40 -1.70
C ARG A 63 -11.22 -7.54 -2.08
N GLU A 64 -12.51 -7.37 -1.84
CA GLU A 64 -13.55 -8.37 -2.11
C GLU A 64 -14.59 -7.79 -3.08
N LEU A 65 -15.46 -8.65 -3.62
CA LEU A 65 -16.46 -8.38 -4.66
C LEU A 65 -15.88 -7.92 -6.02
N LEU A 66 -15.17 -6.79 -6.03
CA LEU A 66 -14.61 -6.14 -7.22
C LEU A 66 -13.18 -5.67 -6.91
N GLU A 67 -12.26 -6.63 -6.79
CA GLU A 67 -10.86 -6.38 -6.40
C GLU A 67 -10.20 -5.27 -7.24
N GLY A 68 -9.55 -4.33 -6.56
CA GLY A 68 -8.83 -3.22 -7.18
C GLY A 68 -9.71 -2.05 -7.63
N GLN A 69 -11.04 -2.17 -7.62
CA GLN A 69 -11.92 -1.03 -7.89
C GLN A 69 -11.94 -0.03 -6.72
N PRO A 70 -12.28 1.25 -6.94
CA PRO A 70 -12.48 2.22 -5.86
C PRO A 70 -13.50 1.71 -4.82
N GLY A 71 -13.32 2.08 -3.55
CA GLY A 71 -14.31 1.79 -2.50
C GLY A 71 -15.72 2.29 -2.85
N SER A 72 -16.75 1.50 -2.51
CA SER A 72 -18.16 1.87 -2.69
C SER A 72 -18.58 3.05 -1.80
N GLU A 73 -17.93 3.19 -0.65
CA GLU A 73 -18.17 4.24 0.33
C GLU A 73 -16.96 5.18 0.44
N ARG A 74 -17.24 6.46 0.68
CA ARG A 74 -16.19 7.43 1.01
C ARG A 74 -15.52 7.00 2.31
N THR A 75 -14.23 6.71 2.21
CA THR A 75 -13.39 6.34 3.34
C THR A 75 -12.20 7.26 3.39
N GLU A 76 -11.95 7.84 4.57
CA GLU A 76 -10.76 8.64 4.84
C GLU A 76 -10.07 8.12 6.09
N VAL A 77 -8.74 8.15 6.08
CA VAL A 77 -7.93 7.82 7.24
C VAL A 77 -6.91 8.94 7.47
N ALA A 78 -6.81 9.36 8.73
CA ALA A 78 -5.77 10.26 9.24
C ALA A 78 -5.25 9.67 10.55
N ILE A 79 -4.00 10.00 10.89
CA ILE A 79 -3.36 9.51 12.11
C ILE A 79 -2.74 10.71 12.84
N LEU A 80 -3.14 10.88 14.10
CA LEU A 80 -2.46 11.73 15.06
C LEU A 80 -1.71 10.88 16.08
N TYR A 81 -0.62 11.42 16.62
CA TYR A 81 0.08 10.82 17.74
C TYR A 81 0.68 11.90 18.64
N ASP A 82 0.72 11.63 19.95
CA ASP A 82 1.48 12.39 20.94
C ASP A 82 2.77 11.63 21.33
N LYS A 83 3.51 12.15 22.31
CA LYS A 83 4.79 11.57 22.75
C LYS A 83 4.63 10.41 23.73
#